data_AF-A0A928SVG6-F1
#
_entry.id   AF-A0A928SVG6-F1
#
_cell.length_a   1.000
_cell.length_b   1.000
_cell.length_c   1.000
_cell.angle_alpha   90.00
_cell.angle_beta   90.00
_cell.angle_gamma   90.00
#
_symmetry.space_group_name_H-M   'P 1'
#
loop_
_entity.id
_entity.type
_entity.pdbx_description
1 polymer ?
#
loop_
_entity_poly.entity_id
_entity_poly.type
_entity_poly.pdbx_seq_one_letter_code
_entity_poly.pdbx_strand_id
1 'polypeptide(L)'
;MAKTPLACVLGLLVGSGCSPPCNTTDSDPVRYGAGSVSADGTTFTTSPWEGPYLDFPPGRRFQLEHHLGVAPPIVVTYLAFDEYPLSGGNTSESAGNQAVIERVDDEIIQIRNDTCAEFWLRVAAMTGPSGAPVGDAGAD
;
A
#
# COMPACT_ATOMS: atom_id res chain seq x y z
N MET A 1 40.54 -52.90 -30.65
CA MET A 1 39.64 -52.49 -29.54
C MET A 1 39.88 -51.02 -29.26
N ALA A 2 39.01 -50.14 -29.76
CA ALA A 2 39.16 -48.69 -29.64
C ALA A 2 38.52 -48.19 -28.34
N LYS A 3 39.26 -47.38 -27.57
CA LYS A 3 38.83 -46.73 -26.32
C LYS A 3 38.14 -45.41 -26.65
N THR A 4 36.83 -45.33 -26.39
CA THR A 4 36.04 -44.10 -26.52
C THR A 4 36.34 -43.14 -25.36
N PRO A 5 36.62 -41.85 -25.60
CA PRO A 5 36.86 -40.88 -24.53
C PRO A 5 35.54 -40.43 -23.88
N LEU A 6 35.58 -40.33 -22.55
CA LEU A 6 34.54 -39.79 -21.69
C LEU A 6 34.40 -38.28 -21.97
N ALA A 7 33.32 -37.87 -22.64
CA ALA A 7 32.99 -36.47 -22.86
C ALA A 7 32.21 -35.92 -21.65
N CYS A 8 32.81 -34.96 -20.93
CA CYS A 8 32.13 -34.14 -19.94
C CYS A 8 31.08 -33.26 -20.62
N VAL A 9 29.80 -33.60 -20.48
CA VAL A 9 28.70 -32.70 -20.81
C VAL A 9 28.49 -31.75 -19.64
N LEU A 10 29.16 -30.60 -19.70
CA LEU A 10 28.91 -29.47 -18.80
C LEU A 10 27.63 -28.77 -19.28
N GLY A 11 26.49 -29.17 -18.72
CA GLY A 11 25.18 -28.57 -19.04
C GLY A 11 25.12 -27.12 -18.55
N LEU A 12 25.16 -26.17 -19.50
CA LEU A 12 24.75 -24.79 -19.28
C LEU A 12 23.24 -24.77 -18.97
N LEU A 13 22.89 -24.74 -17.68
CA LEU A 13 21.57 -24.31 -17.23
C LEU A 13 21.51 -22.78 -17.35
N VAL A 14 21.22 -22.29 -18.55
CA VAL A 14 20.75 -20.91 -18.76
C VAL A 14 19.30 -20.88 -18.29
N GLY A 15 19.10 -20.87 -16.97
CA GLY A 15 17.81 -20.58 -16.38
C GLY A 15 17.44 -19.15 -16.73
N SER A 16 16.50 -18.99 -17.66
CA SER A 16 15.81 -17.74 -17.96
C SER A 16 15.04 -17.28 -16.72
N GLY A 17 15.74 -16.67 -15.77
CA GLY A 17 15.17 -16.05 -14.57
C GLY A 17 14.59 -14.64 -14.80
N CYS A 18 14.39 -14.26 -16.06
CA CYS A 18 13.72 -13.01 -16.41
C CYS A 18 12.23 -13.29 -16.55
N SER A 19 11.50 -13.35 -15.43
CA SER A 19 10.09 -12.99 -15.47
C SER A 19 10.00 -11.56 -16.06
N PRO A 20 9.02 -11.26 -16.94
CA PRO A 20 8.78 -9.89 -17.35
C PRO A 20 8.71 -9.00 -16.10
N PRO A 21 9.34 -7.80 -16.10
CA PRO A 21 9.16 -6.88 -14.99
C PRO A 21 7.65 -6.67 -14.81
N CYS A 22 7.15 -6.86 -13.60
CA CYS A 22 5.75 -6.56 -13.32
C CYS A 22 5.54 -5.07 -13.62
N ASN A 23 4.59 -4.72 -14.50
CA ASN A 23 4.33 -3.32 -14.83
C ASN A 23 3.56 -2.69 -13.66
N THR A 24 4.24 -1.90 -12.83
CA THR A 24 3.64 -1.17 -11.70
C THR A 24 3.28 0.27 -12.05
N THR A 25 3.53 0.72 -13.28
CA THR A 25 3.51 2.15 -13.65
C THR A 25 2.24 2.59 -14.38
N ASP A 26 1.47 1.69 -15.00
CA ASP A 26 0.40 2.08 -15.95
C ASP A 26 -1.00 1.51 -15.62
N SER A 27 -1.37 1.43 -14.35
CA SER A 27 -2.75 1.08 -13.97
C SER A 27 -3.64 2.33 -13.81
N ASP A 28 -4.89 2.28 -14.28
CA ASP A 28 -5.85 3.34 -13.97
C ASP A 28 -6.27 3.26 -12.48
N PRO A 29 -6.36 4.39 -11.76
CA PRO A 29 -6.83 4.39 -10.38
C PRO A 29 -8.25 3.84 -10.23
N VAL A 30 -8.43 2.88 -9.32
CA VAL A 30 -9.73 2.36 -8.93
C VAL A 30 -10.31 3.26 -7.83
N ARG A 31 -11.49 3.84 -8.07
CA ARG A 31 -12.20 4.62 -7.04
C ARG A 31 -12.75 3.70 -5.94
N TYR A 32 -12.59 4.13 -4.69
CA TYR A 32 -13.10 3.44 -3.52
C TYR A 32 -13.73 4.44 -2.55
N GLY A 33 -15.04 4.35 -2.35
CA GLY A 33 -15.81 5.22 -1.44
C GLY A 33 -16.49 4.50 -0.28
N ALA A 34 -16.21 3.20 -0.07
CA ALA A 34 -16.87 2.40 0.97
C ALA A 34 -16.18 2.44 2.34
N GLY A 35 -15.24 3.38 2.55
CA GLY A 35 -14.60 3.56 3.85
C GLY A 35 -15.54 4.15 4.91
N SER A 36 -15.07 4.21 6.14
CA SER A 36 -15.82 4.76 7.28
C SER A 36 -15.13 5.99 7.84
N VAL A 37 -15.93 6.97 8.26
CA VAL A 37 -15.46 8.15 9.00
C VAL A 37 -15.93 8.01 10.45
N SER A 38 -15.07 8.36 11.39
CA SER A 38 -15.39 8.37 12.82
C SER A 38 -16.53 9.35 13.13
N ALA A 39 -17.24 9.13 14.25
CA ALA A 39 -18.41 9.93 14.61
C ALA A 39 -18.09 11.43 14.83
N ASP A 40 -16.85 11.75 15.17
CA ASP A 40 -16.34 13.12 15.33
C ASP A 40 -15.84 13.73 14.00
N GLY A 41 -15.87 12.99 12.90
CA GLY A 41 -15.46 13.46 11.58
C GLY A 41 -13.95 13.60 11.38
N THR A 42 -13.12 13.12 12.31
CA THR A 42 -11.67 13.39 12.31
C THR A 42 -10.84 12.28 11.69
N THR A 43 -11.36 11.06 11.62
CA THR A 43 -10.63 9.87 11.21
C THR A 43 -11.36 9.13 10.12
N PHE A 44 -10.69 8.86 9.02
CA PHE A 44 -11.14 7.97 7.95
C PHE A 44 -10.41 6.64 8.03
N THR A 45 -11.11 5.53 7.77
CA THR A 45 -10.50 4.21 7.56
C THR A 45 -11.13 3.48 6.38
N THR A 46 -10.34 2.77 5.58
CA THR A 46 -10.90 1.95 4.48
C THR A 46 -11.62 0.69 4.99
N SER A 47 -11.11 0.14 6.09
CA SER A 47 -11.57 -1.11 6.70
C SER A 47 -11.40 -1.07 8.23
N PRO A 48 -12.23 -1.80 9.00
CA PRO A 48 -11.95 -2.06 10.41
C PRO A 48 -10.67 -2.90 10.55
N TRP A 49 -10.14 -3.04 11.77
CA TRP A 49 -8.90 -3.77 11.99
C TRP A 49 -9.04 -5.26 11.68
N GLU A 50 -10.22 -5.81 11.90
CA GLU A 50 -10.60 -7.20 11.67
C GLU A 50 -10.69 -7.55 10.18
N GLY A 51 -10.80 -6.55 9.30
CA GLY A 51 -10.97 -6.73 7.85
C GLY A 51 -12.42 -6.73 7.38
N PRO A 52 -12.67 -7.03 6.09
CA PRO A 52 -11.67 -7.35 5.06
C PRO A 52 -10.85 -6.13 4.66
N TYR A 53 -9.56 -6.33 4.38
CA TYR A 53 -8.69 -5.31 3.79
C TYR A 53 -8.89 -5.26 2.26
N LEU A 54 -8.40 -4.22 1.61
CA LEU A 54 -8.54 -4.05 0.17
C LEU A 54 -7.51 -4.90 -0.58
N ASP A 55 -7.95 -5.68 -1.57
CA ASP A 55 -7.05 -6.39 -2.48
C ASP A 55 -6.09 -5.39 -3.16
N PHE A 56 -4.78 -5.55 -2.92
CA PHE A 56 -3.74 -4.61 -3.32
C PHE A 56 -2.64 -5.33 -4.12
N PRO A 57 -2.96 -5.84 -5.32
CA PRO A 57 -2.02 -6.57 -6.15
C PRO A 57 -0.95 -5.63 -6.74
N PRO A 58 0.09 -6.19 -7.38
CA PRO A 58 1.14 -5.42 -8.04
C PRO A 58 0.60 -4.30 -8.93
N GLY A 59 1.11 -3.09 -8.74
CA GLY A 59 0.72 -1.94 -9.54
C GLY A 59 -0.67 -1.38 -9.26
N ARG A 60 -1.47 -1.95 -8.34
CA ARG A 60 -2.81 -1.43 -8.03
C ARG A 60 -2.74 0.02 -7.57
N ARG A 61 -3.57 0.87 -8.17
CA ARG A 61 -3.83 2.24 -7.72
C ARG A 61 -5.24 2.34 -7.16
N PHE A 62 -5.35 2.94 -5.99
CA PHE A 62 -6.63 3.31 -5.39
C PHE A 62 -6.76 4.82 -5.29
N GLN A 63 -7.95 5.33 -5.60
CA GLN A 63 -8.40 6.68 -5.29
C GLN A 63 -9.47 6.55 -4.20
N LEU A 64 -9.07 6.82 -2.95
CA LEU A 64 -9.89 6.64 -1.76
C LEU A 64 -10.65 7.93 -1.47
N GLU A 65 -11.98 7.90 -1.53
CA GLU A 65 -12.84 9.03 -1.18
C GLU A 65 -13.00 9.05 0.36
N HIS A 66 -12.33 10.00 1.03
CA HIS A 66 -12.19 9.96 2.49
C HIS A 66 -13.20 10.84 3.25
N HIS A 67 -13.85 11.78 2.56
CA HIS A 67 -14.93 12.62 3.10
C HIS A 67 -14.59 13.43 4.37
N LEU A 68 -13.31 13.72 4.61
CA LEU A 68 -12.88 14.54 5.76
C LEU A 68 -13.04 16.05 5.50
N GLY A 69 -13.25 16.45 4.24
CA GLY A 69 -13.46 17.85 3.84
C GLY A 69 -12.21 18.74 3.95
N VAL A 70 -11.07 18.16 4.33
CA VAL A 70 -9.75 18.77 4.38
C VAL A 70 -8.71 17.72 4.02
N ALA A 71 -7.56 18.15 3.49
CA ALA A 71 -6.45 17.26 3.24
C ALA A 71 -5.87 16.73 4.57
N PRO A 72 -6.00 15.42 4.87
CA PRO A 72 -5.52 14.88 6.13
C PRO A 72 -3.99 14.98 6.21
N PRO A 73 -3.41 15.65 7.23
CA PRO A 73 -1.96 15.73 7.38
C PRO A 73 -1.32 14.39 7.80
N ILE A 74 -2.14 13.45 8.27
CA ILE A 74 -1.68 12.12 8.72
C ILE A 74 -2.39 11.08 7.87
N VAL A 75 -1.61 10.28 7.14
CA VAL A 75 -2.07 9.11 6.39
C VAL A 75 -1.16 7.94 6.75
N VAL A 76 -1.75 6.86 7.24
CA VAL A 76 -1.04 5.63 7.64
C VAL A 76 -1.58 4.46 6.83
N THR A 77 -0.67 3.75 6.20
CA THR A 77 -0.92 2.58 5.37
C THR A 77 -0.47 1.32 6.09
N TYR A 78 -1.36 0.34 6.17
CA TYR A 78 -1.08 -0.99 6.71
C TYR A 78 -1.22 -2.00 5.59
N LEU A 79 -0.28 -2.94 5.54
CA LEU A 79 -0.29 -4.05 4.61
C LEU A 79 -0.38 -5.36 5.36
N ALA A 80 -1.10 -6.28 4.76
CA ALA A 80 -1.26 -7.63 5.25
C ALA A 80 -1.04 -8.68 4.15
N PHE A 81 -0.73 -9.90 4.58
CA PHE A 81 -0.63 -11.08 3.71
C PHE A 81 -1.92 -11.91 3.66
N ASP A 82 -2.94 -11.50 4.40
CA ASP A 82 -4.28 -12.12 4.44
C ASP A 82 -5.35 -11.03 4.50
N GLU A 83 -6.52 -11.28 3.92
CA GLU A 83 -7.65 -10.34 3.89
C GLU A 83 -8.19 -10.03 5.30
N TYR A 84 -8.08 -10.99 6.22
CA TYR A 84 -8.52 -10.93 7.62
C TYR A 84 -7.33 -11.15 8.57
N PRO A 85 -6.43 -10.15 8.70
CA PRO A 85 -5.07 -10.39 9.19
C PRO A 85 -4.95 -10.67 10.68
N LEU A 86 -5.95 -10.30 11.51
CA LEU A 86 -5.87 -10.47 12.96
C LEU A 86 -6.01 -11.93 13.42
N SER A 87 -6.56 -12.80 12.57
CA SER A 87 -6.66 -14.23 12.87
C SER A 87 -5.29 -14.91 13.02
N GLY A 88 -4.26 -14.38 12.34
CA GLY A 88 -2.89 -14.91 12.34
C GLY A 88 -1.79 -13.89 12.68
N GLY A 89 -2.13 -12.62 12.93
CA GLY A 89 -1.17 -11.56 13.19
C GLY A 89 -0.37 -11.15 11.94
N ASN A 90 -1.03 -11.05 10.79
CA ASN A 90 -0.40 -10.87 9.48
C ASN A 90 -0.50 -9.44 8.93
N THR A 91 -0.50 -8.41 9.79
CA THR A 91 -0.57 -7.00 9.38
C THR A 91 0.56 -6.17 9.99
N SER A 92 1.07 -5.20 9.23
CA SER A 92 2.10 -4.25 9.65
C SER A 92 1.94 -2.92 8.92
N GLU A 93 2.49 -1.84 9.46
CA GLU A 93 2.65 -0.61 8.69
C GLU A 93 3.48 -0.86 7.43
N SER A 94 3.08 -0.25 6.31
CA SER A 94 3.82 -0.39 5.05
C SER A 94 5.19 0.26 5.14
N ALA A 95 6.19 -0.31 4.44
CA ALA A 95 7.51 0.29 4.35
C ALA A 95 7.93 0.58 2.90
N GLY A 96 8.69 1.67 2.72
CA GLY A 96 9.28 2.03 1.43
C GLY A 96 8.23 2.21 0.33
N ASN A 97 8.41 1.51 -0.79
CA ASN A 97 7.55 1.60 -1.97
C ASN A 97 6.39 0.57 -1.97
N GLN A 98 6.15 -0.13 -0.86
CA GLN A 98 5.05 -1.09 -0.76
C GLN A 98 3.67 -0.40 -0.85
N ALA A 99 3.57 0.84 -0.36
CA ALA A 99 2.40 1.70 -0.52
C ALA A 99 2.87 3.15 -0.75
N VAL A 100 2.86 3.59 -2.00
CA VAL A 100 3.25 4.96 -2.39
C VAL A 100 2.01 5.85 -2.36
N ILE A 101 2.02 6.88 -1.51
CA ILE A 101 1.00 7.91 -1.52
C ILE A 101 1.33 8.90 -2.66
N GLU A 102 0.49 8.95 -3.68
CA GLU A 102 0.69 9.76 -4.89
C GLU A 102 0.02 11.13 -4.81
N ARG A 103 -1.11 11.23 -4.08
CA ARG A 103 -1.89 12.46 -3.92
C ARG A 103 -2.68 12.42 -2.60
N VAL A 104 -2.76 13.55 -1.92
CA VAL A 104 -3.65 13.79 -0.80
C VAL A 104 -4.24 15.19 -0.98
N ASP A 105 -5.57 15.28 -1.02
CA ASP A 105 -6.29 16.54 -1.00
C ASP A 105 -7.54 16.44 -0.11
N ASP A 106 -8.45 17.39 -0.21
CA ASP A 106 -9.66 17.49 0.62
C ASP A 106 -10.75 16.47 0.28
N GLU A 107 -10.63 15.78 -0.86
CA GLU A 107 -11.59 14.79 -1.34
C GLU A 107 -11.02 13.37 -1.32
N ILE A 108 -9.76 13.22 -1.73
CA ILE A 108 -9.15 11.93 -2.03
C ILE A 108 -7.75 11.70 -1.45
N ILE A 109 -7.47 10.42 -1.22
CA ILE A 109 -6.12 9.90 -1.02
C ILE A 109 -5.83 8.91 -2.14
N GLN A 110 -4.78 9.14 -2.93
CA GLN A 110 -4.35 8.22 -3.99
C GLN A 110 -3.13 7.42 -3.53
N ILE A 111 -3.22 6.09 -3.61
CA ILE A 111 -2.17 5.17 -3.15
C ILE A 111 -1.90 4.10 -4.19
N ARG A 112 -0.63 3.73 -4.37
CA ARG A 112 -0.17 2.71 -5.32
C ARG A 112 0.69 1.64 -4.66
N ASN A 113 0.48 0.37 -5.05
CA ASN A 113 1.43 -0.70 -4.78
C ASN A 113 2.54 -0.63 -5.84
N ASP A 114 3.73 -0.16 -5.48
CA ASP A 114 4.87 -0.06 -6.39
C ASP A 114 5.83 -1.24 -6.28
N THR A 115 5.29 -2.43 -6.06
CA THR A 115 6.05 -3.68 -5.95
C THR A 115 5.44 -4.77 -6.84
N CYS A 116 6.17 -5.88 -6.98
CA CYS A 116 5.66 -7.09 -7.60
C CYS A 116 4.98 -8.05 -6.61
N ALA A 117 4.78 -7.63 -5.36
CA ALA A 117 4.15 -8.46 -4.34
C ALA A 117 2.64 -8.17 -4.24
N GLU A 118 1.88 -9.20 -3.88
CA GLU A 118 0.47 -9.08 -3.55
C GLU A 118 0.30 -8.81 -2.05
N PHE A 119 -0.52 -7.82 -1.73
CA PHE A 119 -0.85 -7.44 -0.36
C PHE A 119 -2.34 -7.21 -0.21
N TRP A 120 -2.75 -7.04 1.04
CA TRP A 120 -4.04 -6.51 1.44
C TRP A 120 -3.83 -5.18 2.15
N LEU A 121 -4.50 -4.12 1.68
CA LEU A 121 -4.29 -2.74 2.12
C LEU A 121 -5.39 -2.29 3.08
N ARG A 122 -4.96 -1.68 4.18
CA ARG A 122 -5.80 -0.81 5.01
C ARG A 122 -5.18 0.57 5.09
N VAL A 123 -6.01 1.60 4.96
CA VAL A 123 -5.59 2.99 5.12
C VAL A 123 -6.36 3.61 6.25
N ALA A 124 -5.66 4.37 7.10
CA ALA A 124 -6.23 5.25 8.08
C ALA A 124 -5.71 6.67 7.84
N ALA A 125 -6.58 7.66 7.86
CA ALA A 125 -6.21 9.07 7.70
C ALA A 125 -6.86 9.91 8.79
N MET A 126 -6.16 10.94 9.25
CA MET A 126 -6.61 11.79 10.36
C MET A 126 -6.41 13.25 10.02
N THR A 127 -7.36 14.11 10.39
CA THR A 127 -7.28 15.57 10.22
C THR A 127 -6.26 16.24 11.15
N GLY A 128 -5.64 15.48 12.07
CA GLY A 128 -4.76 15.99 13.12
C GLY A 128 -5.55 16.61 14.28
N PRO A 129 -4.89 16.92 15.42
CA PRO A 129 -5.55 17.69 16.46
C PRO A 129 -6.01 19.03 15.89
N SER A 130 -7.29 19.34 16.03
CA SER A 130 -7.82 20.68 15.76
C SER A 130 -7.02 21.67 16.61
N GLY A 131 -6.15 22.44 15.96
CA GLY A 131 -5.18 23.28 16.64
C GLY A 131 -5.87 24.15 17.68
N ALA A 132 -5.47 24.01 18.95
CA ALA A 132 -5.50 25.15 19.85
C ALA A 132 -4.74 26.29 19.13
N PRO A 133 -5.21 27.55 19.22
CA PRO A 133 -4.51 28.65 18.58
C PRO A 133 -3.05 28.62 19.03
N VAL A 134 -2.14 28.58 18.04
CA VAL A 134 -0.71 28.78 18.25
C VAL A 134 -0.59 30.21 18.78
N GLY A 135 -0.62 30.36 20.11
CA GLY A 135 -0.33 31.64 20.73
C GLY A 135 1.10 32.01 20.38
N ASP A 136 1.28 33.16 19.76
CA ASP A 136 2.59 33.76 19.50
C ASP A 136 3.38 33.80 20.82
N ALA A 137 4.25 32.81 21.04
CA ALA A 137 5.23 32.87 22.09
C ALA A 137 6.19 34.01 21.69
N GLY A 138 6.02 35.14 22.36
CA GLY A 138 6.64 36.42 22.03
C GLY A 138 8.14 36.32 21.79
N ALA A 139 8.59 37.07 20.79
CA ALA A 139 9.99 37.43 20.62
C ALA A 139 10.43 38.33 21.79
N ASP A 140 11.54 37.90 22.38
CA ASP A 140 12.61 38.60 23.10
C ASP A 140 12.49 40.13 23.33
#